data_AF-A0A831YKD8-F1
#
_entry.id   AF-A0A831YKD8-F1
#
_cell.length_a   1.000
_cell.length_b   1.000
_cell.length_c   1.000
_cell.angle_alpha   90.00
_cell.angle_beta   90.00
_cell.angle_gamma   90.00
#
_symmetry.space_group_name_H-M   'P 1'
#
loop_
_entity.id
_entity.type
_entity.pdbx_description
1 polymer ?
#
loop_
_entity_poly.entity_id
_entity_poly.type
_entity_poly.pdbx_seq_one_letter_code
_entity_poly.pdbx_strand_id
1 'polypeptide(L)'
;MRNLIIAAAALAVTGGPAVAETKPQNGWLTLSAPSTQDRLVFDGAVWRCKAEVCRSPQVKSLPALRSCKRLARKLGTITGFGYRGVTLSETQLADCNPVQIVKTPATSEVAAAR
;
A
#
# COMPACT_ATOMS: atom_id res chain seq x y z
N MET A 1 -74.32 12.70 -10.35
CA MET A 1 -73.21 12.29 -11.24
C MET A 1 -71.90 12.67 -10.55
N ARG A 2 -71.20 11.72 -9.93
CA ARG A 2 -69.99 11.96 -9.14
C ARG A 2 -68.80 11.43 -9.93
N ASN A 3 -68.10 12.32 -10.63
CA ASN A 3 -66.92 11.95 -11.44
C ASN A 3 -65.72 11.71 -10.51
N LEU A 4 -65.25 10.47 -10.47
CA LEU A 4 -63.99 10.08 -9.83
C LEU A 4 -62.90 10.12 -10.90
N ILE A 5 -62.03 11.14 -10.85
CA ILE A 5 -60.83 11.22 -11.70
C ILE A 5 -59.73 10.45 -10.96
N ILE A 6 -59.37 9.27 -11.46
CA ILE A 6 -58.25 8.48 -10.96
C ILE A 6 -56.98 8.97 -11.66
N ALA A 7 -56.16 9.74 -10.95
CA ALA A 7 -54.84 10.16 -11.42
C ALA A 7 -53.85 8.99 -11.25
N ALA A 8 -53.47 8.33 -12.35
CA ALA A 8 -52.39 7.35 -12.36
C ALA A 8 -51.03 8.06 -12.34
N ALA A 9 -50.38 8.11 -11.17
CA ALA A 9 -49.01 8.60 -11.04
C ALA A 9 -48.04 7.50 -11.50
N ALA A 10 -47.47 7.65 -12.69
CA ALA A 10 -46.40 6.79 -13.18
C ALA A 10 -45.08 7.14 -12.47
N LEU A 11 -44.66 6.29 -11.52
CA LEU A 11 -43.34 6.34 -10.90
C LEU A 11 -42.30 5.76 -11.86
N ALA A 12 -41.68 6.61 -12.67
CA ALA A 12 -40.50 6.23 -13.45
C ALA A 12 -39.29 6.10 -12.51
N VAL A 13 -38.98 4.86 -12.09
CA VAL A 13 -37.73 4.55 -11.38
C VAL A 13 -36.61 4.54 -12.42
N THR A 14 -35.93 5.66 -12.58
CA THR A 14 -34.67 5.73 -13.36
C THR A 14 -33.51 5.24 -12.48
N GLY A 15 -33.34 3.92 -12.42
CA GLY A 15 -32.14 3.31 -11.85
C GLY A 15 -30.93 3.56 -12.75
N GLY A 16 -30.08 4.52 -12.41
CA GLY A 16 -28.77 4.70 -13.04
C GLY A 16 -27.76 3.65 -12.56
N PRO A 17 -26.75 3.30 -13.36
CA PRO A 17 -25.71 2.36 -12.92
C PRO A 17 -24.91 2.96 -11.77
N ALA A 18 -24.90 2.26 -10.63
CA ALA A 18 -24.00 2.57 -9.53
C ALA A 18 -22.57 2.21 -9.97
N VAL A 19 -21.78 3.21 -10.37
CA VAL A 19 -20.34 3.03 -10.58
C VAL A 19 -19.68 2.93 -9.21
N ALA A 20 -19.18 1.75 -8.85
CA ALA A 20 -18.39 1.60 -7.64
C ALA A 20 -17.05 2.33 -7.84
N GLU A 21 -16.70 3.25 -6.93
CA GLU A 21 -15.39 3.90 -6.97
C GLU A 21 -14.26 2.86 -6.85
N THR A 22 -13.46 2.73 -7.90
CA THR A 22 -12.28 1.85 -7.90
C THR A 22 -11.18 2.49 -7.05
N LYS A 23 -11.24 2.32 -5.72
CA LYS A 23 -10.18 2.80 -4.83
C LYS A 23 -8.87 2.09 -5.14
N PRO A 24 -7.72 2.80 -5.13
CA PRO A 24 -6.42 2.18 -5.38
C PRO A 24 -6.18 1.01 -4.41
N GLN A 25 -5.80 -0.13 -4.95
CA GLN A 25 -5.51 -1.35 -4.18
C GLN A 25 -4.01 -1.63 -4.12
N ASN A 26 -3.19 -0.81 -4.77
CA ASN A 26 -1.76 -1.01 -4.89
C ASN A 26 -0.99 -0.49 -3.68
N GLY A 27 0.30 -0.81 -3.64
CA GLY A 27 1.26 -0.23 -2.70
C GLY A 27 2.60 -0.03 -3.38
N TRP A 28 3.36 0.95 -2.92
CA TRP A 28 4.73 1.20 -3.36
C TRP A 28 5.56 1.73 -2.20
N LEU A 29 6.88 1.50 -2.28
CA LEU A 29 7.84 2.07 -1.37
C LEU A 29 9.16 2.33 -2.08
N THR A 30 9.93 3.26 -1.55
CA THR A 30 11.32 3.53 -1.93
C THR A 30 12.20 3.30 -0.70
N LEU A 31 13.27 2.53 -0.88
CA LEU A 31 14.27 2.26 0.14
C LEU A 31 15.39 3.29 0.09
N SER A 32 16.14 3.43 1.18
CA SER A 32 17.36 4.25 1.20
C SER A 32 18.53 3.63 0.44
N ALA A 33 18.47 2.33 0.14
CA ALA A 33 19.48 1.57 -0.57
C ALA A 33 18.81 0.51 -1.46
N PRO A 34 19.49 0.01 -2.51
CA PRO A 34 18.93 -1.03 -3.37
C PRO A 34 18.47 -2.26 -2.58
N SER A 35 17.32 -2.82 -2.95
CA SER A 35 16.83 -4.05 -2.37
C SER A 35 17.75 -5.21 -2.74
N THR A 36 18.02 -6.10 -1.78
CA THR A 36 18.77 -7.35 -2.01
C THR A 36 17.92 -8.46 -2.61
N GLN A 37 16.61 -8.24 -2.78
CA GLN A 37 15.65 -9.24 -3.27
C GLN A 37 14.73 -8.62 -4.32
N ASP A 38 14.55 -9.28 -5.47
CA ASP A 38 13.66 -8.79 -6.54
C ASP A 38 12.17 -9.05 -6.27
N ARG A 39 11.86 -9.95 -5.34
CA ARG A 39 10.49 -10.35 -5.00
C ARG A 39 10.39 -10.71 -3.52
N LEU A 40 9.34 -10.23 -2.86
CA LEU A 40 8.96 -10.71 -1.53
C LEU A 40 7.44 -10.89 -1.39
N VAL A 41 7.04 -11.75 -0.47
CA VAL A 41 5.63 -11.87 -0.06
C VAL A 41 5.47 -11.24 1.31
N PHE A 42 4.61 -10.24 1.41
CA PHE A 42 4.33 -9.52 2.64
C PHE A 42 2.82 -9.42 2.85
N ASP A 43 2.32 -9.93 3.98
CA ASP A 43 0.89 -10.03 4.30
C ASP A 43 0.04 -10.73 3.23
N GLY A 44 0.64 -11.61 2.43
CA GLY A 44 -0.03 -12.26 1.30
C GLY A 44 -0.12 -11.41 0.04
N ALA A 45 0.48 -10.22 0.03
CA ALA A 45 0.71 -9.43 -1.18
C ALA A 45 2.10 -9.75 -1.75
N VAL A 46 2.18 -9.90 -3.07
CA VAL A 46 3.46 -10.07 -3.78
C VAL A 46 4.02 -8.71 -4.13
N TRP A 47 5.19 -8.40 -3.60
CA TRP A 47 5.94 -7.19 -3.92
C TRP A 47 7.08 -7.53 -4.87
N ARG A 48 7.26 -6.67 -5.88
CA ARG A 48 8.40 -6.70 -6.80
C ARG A 48 9.28 -5.50 -6.53
N CYS A 49 10.56 -5.74 -6.29
CA CYS A 49 11.54 -4.70 -6.11
C CYS A 49 12.42 -4.60 -7.35
N LYS A 50 12.75 -3.37 -7.74
CA LYS A 50 13.74 -3.07 -8.77
C LYS A 50 14.58 -1.92 -8.24
N ALA A 51 15.87 -2.20 -8.02
CA ALA A 51 16.76 -1.31 -7.29
C ALA A 51 16.12 -0.92 -5.93
N GLU A 52 15.90 0.36 -5.66
CA GLU A 52 15.37 0.87 -4.39
C GLU A 52 13.84 0.82 -4.32
N VAL A 53 13.15 0.60 -5.44
CA VAL A 53 11.69 0.76 -5.53
C VAL A 53 11.00 -0.59 -5.50
N CYS A 54 10.12 -0.79 -4.53
CA CYS A 54 9.26 -1.97 -4.45
C CYS A 54 7.79 -1.60 -4.70
N ARG A 55 7.07 -2.41 -5.47
CA ARG A 55 5.65 -2.22 -5.79
C ARG A 55 4.86 -3.51 -5.66
N SER A 56 3.60 -3.37 -5.25
CA SER A 56 2.60 -4.44 -5.31
C SER A 56 1.34 -3.91 -5.99
N PRO A 57 0.76 -4.63 -6.97
CA PRO A 57 -0.48 -4.23 -7.62
C PRO A 57 -1.69 -4.34 -6.68
N GLN A 58 -1.63 -5.24 -5.69
CA GLN A 58 -2.70 -5.48 -4.74
C GLN A 58 -2.15 -5.72 -3.33
N VAL A 59 -2.64 -4.95 -2.37
CA VAL A 59 -2.29 -5.07 -0.95
C VAL A 59 -3.55 -5.17 -0.10
N LYS A 60 -3.43 -5.82 1.06
CA LYS A 60 -4.55 -5.94 2.02
C LYS A 60 -4.99 -4.57 2.53
N SER A 61 -6.24 -4.47 2.96
CA SER A 61 -6.77 -3.25 3.57
C SER A 61 -6.26 -3.11 5.02
N LEU A 62 -5.03 -2.63 5.16
CA LEU A 62 -4.37 -2.36 6.45
C LEU A 62 -4.00 -0.88 6.56
N PRO A 63 -3.88 -0.32 7.78
CA PRO A 63 -3.42 1.06 7.96
C PRO A 63 -2.02 1.27 7.36
N ALA A 64 -1.86 2.34 6.56
CA ALA A 64 -0.63 2.62 5.83
C ALA A 64 0.61 2.66 6.75
N LEU A 65 0.53 3.38 7.86
CA LEU A 65 1.64 3.50 8.82
C LEU A 65 2.03 2.15 9.45
N ARG A 66 1.05 1.28 9.75
CA ARG A 66 1.32 -0.08 10.27
C ARG A 66 2.07 -0.92 9.23
N SER A 67 1.61 -0.88 7.97
CA SER A 67 2.25 -1.59 6.86
C SER A 67 3.67 -1.10 6.64
N CYS A 68 3.87 0.23 6.64
CA CYS A 68 5.18 0.85 6.52
C CYS A 68 6.15 0.37 7.61
N LYS A 69 5.77 0.47 8.90
CA LYS A 69 6.59 0.00 10.03
C LYS A 69 7.05 -1.45 9.89
N ARG A 70 6.16 -2.31 9.39
CA ARG A 70 6.43 -3.74 9.23
C ARG A 70 7.31 -4.04 8.01
N LEU A 71 7.17 -3.28 6.93
CA LEU A 71 8.05 -3.35 5.76
C LEU A 71 9.43 -2.78 6.06
N ALA A 72 9.52 -1.66 6.79
CA ALA A 72 10.80 -1.05 7.17
C ALA A 72 11.66 -2.03 8.00
N ARG A 73 11.05 -2.77 8.93
CA ARG A 73 11.75 -3.82 9.69
C ARG A 73 12.26 -4.99 8.83
N LYS A 74 11.71 -5.21 7.63
CA LYS A 74 12.11 -6.30 6.73
C LYS A 74 13.08 -5.85 5.64
N LEU A 75 12.92 -4.64 5.14
CA LEU A 75 13.62 -4.13 3.96
C LEU A 75 14.64 -3.04 4.28
N GLY A 76 14.62 -2.49 5.50
CA GLY A 76 15.44 -1.35 5.91
C GLY A 76 14.69 -0.02 5.80
N THR A 77 15.45 1.07 5.85
CA THR A 77 14.90 2.44 5.90
C THR A 77 14.11 2.76 4.64
N ILE A 78 12.88 3.24 4.82
CA ILE A 78 11.95 3.64 3.75
C ILE A 78 11.97 5.16 3.60
N THR A 79 12.30 5.66 2.42
CA THR A 79 12.36 7.10 2.08
C THR A 79 11.10 7.60 1.39
N GLY A 80 10.23 6.71 0.92
CA GLY A 80 8.92 7.04 0.36
C GLY A 80 7.96 5.87 0.49
N PHE A 81 6.69 6.14 0.75
CA PHE A 81 5.70 5.08 0.96
C PHE A 81 4.30 5.50 0.49
N GLY A 82 3.67 4.64 -0.29
CA GLY A 82 2.26 4.76 -0.68
C GLY A 82 1.52 3.44 -0.52
N TYR A 83 0.29 3.52 -0.04
CA TYR A 83 -0.52 2.34 0.25
C TYR A 83 -2.00 2.65 0.07
N ARG A 84 -2.62 1.99 -0.90
CA ARG A 84 -4.06 2.12 -1.21
C ARG A 84 -4.51 3.57 -1.43
N GLY A 85 -3.68 4.36 -2.11
CA GLY A 85 -3.93 5.77 -2.38
C GLY A 85 -3.52 6.74 -1.26
N VAL A 86 -3.04 6.23 -0.11
CA VAL A 86 -2.48 7.07 0.96
C VAL A 86 -0.97 7.14 0.80
N THR A 87 -0.43 8.35 0.65
CA THR A 87 1.02 8.62 0.68
C THR A 87 1.40 9.17 2.04
N LEU A 88 2.46 8.64 2.65
CA LEU A 88 2.93 9.13 3.95
C LEU A 88 3.75 10.41 3.80
N SER A 89 3.54 11.37 4.71
CA SER A 89 4.38 12.56 4.85
C SER A 89 5.75 12.23 5.44
N GLU A 90 6.68 13.17 5.39
CA GLU A 90 8.01 13.03 6.01
C GLU A 90 7.92 12.72 7.51
N THR A 91 7.03 13.40 8.24
CA THR A 91 6.77 13.12 9.66
C THR A 91 6.28 11.69 9.90
N GLN A 92 5.37 11.20 9.04
CA GLN A 92 4.88 9.83 9.12
C GLN A 92 5.93 8.79 8.68
N LEU A 93 6.86 9.16 7.78
CA LEU A 93 8.00 8.33 7.40
C LEU A 93 9.03 8.24 8.54
N ALA A 94 9.23 9.32 9.29
CA ALA A 94 10.03 9.29 10.52
C ALA A 94 9.41 8.36 11.56
N ASP A 95 8.08 8.40 11.74
CA ASP A 95 7.38 7.45 12.61
C ASP A 95 7.42 6.00 12.07
N CYS A 96 7.40 5.84 10.75
CA CYS A 96 7.43 4.53 10.09
C CYS A 96 8.75 3.81 10.33
N ASN A 97 9.87 4.52 10.21
CA ASN A 97 11.19 3.99 10.42
C ASN A 97 11.53 4.15 11.91
N PRO A 98 11.38 3.11 12.76
CA PRO A 98 11.88 3.24 14.12
C PRO A 98 13.38 3.53 14.02
N VAL A 99 13.94 4.48 14.78
CA VAL A 99 15.36 4.88 14.74
C VAL A 99 16.25 3.69 14.39
N GLN A 100 16.54 3.51 13.09
CA GLN A 100 17.19 2.30 12.61
C GLN A 100 18.65 2.55 12.90
N ILE A 101 19.11 2.04 14.05
CA ILE A 101 20.54 1.79 14.27
C ILE A 101 20.94 0.92 13.09
N VAL A 102 21.70 1.53 12.18
CA VAL A 102 22.19 0.93 10.94
C VAL A 102 22.61 -0.51 11.25
N LYS A 103 21.90 -1.50 10.70
CA LYS A 103 22.38 -2.87 10.76
C LYS A 103 23.56 -2.94 9.81
N THR A 104 24.73 -2.60 10.33
CA THR A 104 26.01 -2.90 9.70
C THR A 104 25.97 -4.38 9.32
N PRO A 105 26.21 -4.74 8.05
CA PRO A 105 26.28 -6.14 7.65
C PRO A 105 27.29 -6.83 8.56
N ALA A 106 26.85 -7.90 9.22
CA ALA A 106 27.69 -8.68 10.10
C ALA A 106 28.92 -9.15 9.30
N THR A 107 30.10 -8.83 9.82
CA THR A 107 31.43 -9.09 9.29
C THR A 107 31.78 -10.59 9.20
N SER A 108 30.79 -11.48 9.12
CA SER A 108 30.97 -12.93 9.08
C SER A 108 31.24 -13.48 7.67
N GLU A 109 31.02 -12.69 6.61
CA GLU A 109 31.24 -13.16 5.22
C GLU A 109 32.68 -12.94 4.72
N VAL A 110 33.53 -12.24 5.48
CA VAL A 110 34.93 -11.95 5.07
C VAL A 110 35.92 -13.02 5.58
N ALA A 111 35.47 -14.00 6.37
CA ALA A 111 36.36 -14.99 6.98
C ALA A 111 36.54 -16.29 6.17
N ALA A 112 35.76 -16.51 5.10
CA ALA A 112 35.81 -17.77 4.32
C ALA A 112 36.72 -17.72 3.07
N ALA A 113 37.47 -16.63 2.87
CA ALA A 113 38.42 -16.47 1.77
C ALA A 113 39.85 -16.27 2.29
N ARG A 114 40.30 -17.18 3.17
CA ARG A 114 41.71 -17.36 3.54
C ARG A 114 42.05 -18.84 3.52
#